data_AF-A0A6V8ERZ1-F1
#
_entry.id   AF-A0A6V8ERZ1-F1
#
_cell.length_a   1.000
_cell.length_b   1.000
_cell.length_c   1.000
_cell.angle_alpha   90.00
_cell.angle_beta   90.00
_cell.angle_gamma   90.00
#
_symmetry.space_group_name_H-M   'P 1'
#
loop_
_entity.id
_entity.type
_entity.pdbx_description
1 polymer ?
#
loop_
_entity_poly.entity_id
_entity_poly.type
_entity_poly.pdbx_seq_one_letter_code
_entity_poly.pdbx_strand_id
1 'polypeptide(L)'
;SDRTVEISSSTISLTGPNHSVDDPPFRDATPVGGAISALGRWILALEMRNPVDTVQRIVPALLALFLLHSIGLDAISDGAPSSLAFYILAPALIAILVRPALIDRLKERRSGDWWRAHLGRSIRPLSSIVGSPWILPIPLTYFSFIVLSNGSSDIDPSAYAWLWLPALSMLDIGAAATAIHMLVSGFERSTAVAASLMMAILIWPFLLLVDATTEILYQGMYFDIGFDTPLGLIICSSLIAASVWGAAVIIPDE
;
A
#
# COMPACT_ATOMS: atom_id res chain seq x y z
N SER A 1 -57.01 -1.73 3.29
CA SER A 1 -56.93 -1.13 1.94
C SER A 1 -55.59 -1.52 1.36
N ASP A 2 -55.59 -2.17 0.20
CA ASP A 2 -54.36 -2.62 -0.44
C ASP A 2 -53.56 -1.46 -1.02
N ARG A 3 -52.23 -1.53 -0.88
CA ARG A 3 -51.27 -0.60 -1.46
C ARG A 3 -50.93 -1.05 -2.87
N THR A 4 -51.12 -0.19 -3.86
CA THR A 4 -50.65 -0.42 -5.22
C THR A 4 -49.31 0.29 -5.42
N VAL A 5 -48.31 -0.46 -5.88
CA VAL A 5 -46.98 0.07 -6.20
C VAL A 5 -46.83 0.03 -7.71
N GLU A 6 -46.65 1.19 -8.33
CA GLU A 6 -46.43 1.28 -9.76
C GLU A 6 -44.97 1.70 -10.00
N ILE A 7 -44.27 0.90 -10.80
CA ILE A 7 -42.87 1.14 -11.14
C ILE A 7 -42.83 1.48 -12.62
N SER A 8 -42.64 2.77 -12.93
CA SER A 8 -42.40 3.22 -14.30
C SER A 8 -41.03 3.86 -14.39
N SER A 9 -40.19 3.31 -15.28
CA SER A 9 -39.01 3.98 -15.84
C SER A 9 -38.25 4.89 -14.86
N SER A 10 -37.70 4.28 -13.80
CA SER A 10 -36.85 4.88 -12.74
C SER A 10 -37.54 5.67 -11.62
N THR A 11 -38.87 5.73 -11.57
CA THR A 11 -39.61 6.31 -10.44
C THR A 11 -40.63 5.35 -9.86
N ILE A 12 -40.60 5.20 -8.54
CA ILE A 12 -41.56 4.38 -7.76
C ILE A 12 -42.56 5.35 -7.15
N SER A 13 -43.82 5.28 -7.57
CA SER A 13 -44.91 6.05 -6.96
C SER A 13 -45.75 5.12 -6.06
N LEU A 14 -45.96 5.58 -4.82
CA LEU A 14 -46.78 4.91 -3.81
C LEU A 14 -48.03 5.74 -3.59
N THR A 15 -49.22 5.15 -3.80
CA THR A 15 -50.50 5.81 -3.52
C THR A 15 -51.19 5.12 -2.35
N GLY A 16 -51.39 5.83 -1.24
CA GLY A 16 -52.05 5.32 -0.03
C GLY A 16 -52.12 6.36 1.09
N PRO A 17 -52.97 6.18 2.12
CA PRO A 17 -53.18 7.18 3.17
C PRO A 17 -51.87 7.51 3.89
N ASN A 18 -51.53 8.80 3.86
CA ASN A 18 -50.29 9.39 4.33
C ASN A 18 -50.06 9.09 5.82
N HIS A 19 -49.17 8.16 6.11
CA HIS A 19 -48.37 8.26 7.32
C HIS A 19 -47.10 9.00 6.91
N SER A 20 -46.93 10.23 7.39
CA SER A 20 -45.70 11.01 7.24
C SER A 20 -44.59 10.27 7.99
N VAL A 21 -43.93 9.35 7.30
CA VAL A 21 -42.59 8.92 7.69
C VAL A 21 -41.68 10.01 7.14
N ASP A 22 -41.04 10.76 8.04
CA ASP A 22 -39.92 11.65 7.74
C ASP A 22 -38.74 10.81 7.24
N ASP A 23 -38.89 10.14 6.10
CA ASP A 23 -37.76 9.60 5.38
C ASP A 23 -37.03 10.80 4.78
N PRO A 24 -35.74 11.00 5.12
CA PRO A 24 -34.98 12.08 4.52
C PRO A 24 -35.02 11.91 2.99
N PRO A 25 -35.08 13.03 2.24
CA PRO A 25 -35.15 12.96 0.78
C PRO A 25 -34.03 12.07 0.27
N PHE A 26 -34.36 11.14 -0.62
CA PHE A 26 -33.40 10.28 -1.31
C PHE A 26 -32.40 11.21 -2.01
N ARG A 27 -31.25 11.43 -1.37
CA ARG A 27 -30.16 12.19 -1.98
C ARG A 27 -29.57 11.29 -3.04
N ASP A 28 -29.51 11.81 -4.27
CA ASP A 28 -28.78 11.18 -5.36
C ASP A 28 -27.44 10.65 -4.84
N ALA A 29 -27.15 9.39 -5.16
CA ALA A 29 -25.90 8.76 -4.80
C ALA A 29 -24.75 9.70 -5.18
N THR A 30 -23.88 10.02 -4.21
CA THR A 30 -22.73 10.89 -4.48
C THR A 30 -21.95 10.33 -5.66
N PRO A 31 -21.56 11.16 -6.64
CA PRO A 31 -20.81 10.70 -7.80
C PRO A 31 -19.57 9.91 -7.34
N VAL A 32 -19.18 8.87 -8.10
CA VAL A 32 -18.12 7.91 -7.72
C VAL A 32 -16.82 8.61 -7.29
N GLY A 33 -16.45 9.74 -7.91
CA GLY A 33 -15.29 10.54 -7.49
C GLY A 33 -15.41 11.15 -6.08
N GLY A 34 -16.62 11.50 -5.65
CA GLY A 34 -16.92 11.92 -4.28
C GLY A 34 -16.76 10.78 -3.28
N ALA A 35 -17.08 9.54 -3.68
CA ALA A 35 -16.97 8.37 -2.82
C ALA A 35 -15.50 8.00 -2.53
N ILE A 36 -14.59 8.14 -3.50
CA ILE A 36 -13.15 7.89 -3.33
C ILE A 36 -12.55 8.88 -2.31
N SER A 37 -12.82 10.17 -2.51
CA SER A 37 -12.33 11.21 -1.59
C SER A 37 -12.97 11.10 -0.20
N ALA A 38 -14.21 10.61 -0.10
CA ALA A 38 -14.85 10.32 1.16
C ALA A 38 -14.17 9.14 1.88
N LEU A 39 -13.86 8.05 1.17
CA LEU A 39 -13.15 6.90 1.73
C LEU A 39 -11.75 7.31 2.22
N GLY A 40 -11.01 8.05 1.40
CA GLY A 40 -9.71 8.63 1.77
C GLY A 40 -9.77 9.46 3.05
N ARG A 41 -10.71 10.40 3.12
CA ARG A 41 -10.91 11.24 4.31
C ARG A 41 -11.32 10.43 5.54
N TRP A 42 -12.15 9.41 5.36
CA TRP A 42 -12.57 8.54 6.45
C TRP A 42 -11.38 7.72 7.00
N ILE A 43 -10.58 7.11 6.14
CA ILE A 43 -9.38 6.34 6.53
C ILE A 43 -8.36 7.26 7.21
N LEU A 44 -8.13 8.46 6.67
CA LEU A 44 -7.22 9.43 7.28
C LEU A 44 -7.70 9.89 8.66
N ALA A 45 -8.99 10.22 8.80
CA ALA A 45 -9.57 10.61 10.09
C ALA A 45 -9.51 9.46 11.11
N LEU A 46 -9.65 8.22 10.64
CA LEU A 46 -9.51 7.01 11.43
C LEU A 46 -8.08 6.79 11.94
N GLU A 47 -7.07 7.08 11.11
CA GLU A 47 -5.67 6.95 11.46
C GLU A 47 -5.22 8.09 12.39
N MET A 48 -5.66 9.32 12.15
CA MET A 48 -5.37 10.47 13.02
C MET A 48 -5.90 10.29 14.45
N ARG A 49 -7.04 9.61 14.62
CA ARG A 49 -7.63 9.35 15.95
C ARG A 49 -7.00 8.15 16.64
N ASN A 50 -6.59 7.15 15.86
CA ASN A 50 -6.00 5.94 16.39
C ASN A 50 -5.00 5.36 15.36
N PRO A 51 -3.69 5.70 15.48
CA PRO A 51 -2.67 5.39 14.48
C PRO A 51 -2.18 3.94 14.57
N VAL A 52 -3.12 3.00 14.61
CA VAL A 52 -2.83 1.57 14.74
C VAL A 52 -2.03 1.08 13.55
N ASP A 53 -2.38 1.50 12.33
CA ASP A 53 -1.72 1.02 11.12
C ASP A 53 -0.27 1.50 11.07
N THR A 54 -0.05 2.80 11.33
CA THR A 54 1.28 3.41 11.34
C THR A 54 2.18 2.79 12.40
N VAL A 55 1.67 2.60 13.62
CA VAL A 55 2.45 2.00 14.72
C VAL A 55 2.80 0.54 14.43
N GLN A 56 1.84 -0.25 13.94
CA GLN A 56 2.08 -1.66 13.61
C GLN A 56 3.12 -1.85 12.51
N ARG A 57 3.27 -0.89 11.60
CA ARG A 57 4.29 -0.91 10.54
C ARG A 57 5.64 -0.36 10.98
N ILE A 58 5.65 0.75 11.74
CA ILE A 58 6.88 1.41 12.20
C ILE A 58 7.68 0.54 13.16
N VAL A 59 7.01 -0.10 14.13
CA VAL A 59 7.69 -0.85 15.20
C VAL A 59 8.60 -1.96 14.64
N PRO A 60 8.13 -2.90 13.80
CA PRO A 60 9.00 -3.95 13.26
C PRO A 60 10.07 -3.38 12.32
N ALA A 61 9.79 -2.29 11.60
CA ALA A 61 10.77 -1.63 10.74
C ALA A 61 11.94 -1.01 11.54
N LEU A 62 11.64 -0.30 12.63
CA LEU A 62 12.67 0.25 13.51
C LEU A 62 13.47 -0.85 14.21
N LEU A 63 12.80 -1.92 14.66
CA LEU A 63 13.49 -3.07 15.24
C LEU A 63 14.47 -3.69 14.23
N ALA A 64 14.03 -3.89 12.97
CA ALA A 64 14.90 -4.41 11.92
C ALA A 64 16.08 -3.48 11.64
N LEU A 65 15.87 -2.17 11.58
CA LEU A 65 16.93 -1.20 11.39
C LEU A 65 17.97 -1.24 12.53
N PHE A 66 17.51 -1.26 13.79
CA PHE A 66 18.43 -1.33 14.93
C PHE A 66 19.17 -2.66 15.01
N LEU A 67 18.52 -3.77 14.62
CA LEU A 67 19.19 -5.05 14.52
C LEU A 67 20.30 -5.01 13.46
N LEU A 68 20.00 -4.52 12.25
CA LEU A 68 20.99 -4.34 11.18
C LEU A 68 22.16 -3.45 11.62
N HIS A 69 21.85 -2.33 12.28
CA HIS A 69 22.87 -1.44 12.82
C HIS A 69 23.72 -2.11 13.92
N SER A 70 23.09 -2.88 14.82
CA SER A 70 23.78 -3.51 15.96
C SER A 70 24.71 -4.65 15.56
N ILE A 71 24.36 -5.43 14.53
CA ILE A 71 25.20 -6.52 14.04
C ILE A 71 26.44 -5.95 13.31
N GLY A 72 26.31 -4.74 12.76
CA GLY A 72 27.35 -4.10 11.98
C GLY A 72 27.35 -4.61 10.53
N LEU A 73 27.48 -3.68 9.58
CA LEU A 73 27.50 -4.01 8.16
C LEU A 73 28.67 -4.93 7.80
N ASP A 74 29.81 -4.78 8.46
CA ASP A 74 31.01 -5.59 8.24
C ASP A 74 30.84 -7.08 8.60
N ALA A 75 29.87 -7.41 9.46
CA ALA A 75 29.61 -8.78 9.87
C ALA A 75 28.66 -9.54 8.92
N ILE A 76 27.93 -8.83 8.05
CA ILE A 76 26.90 -9.41 7.16
C ILE A 76 27.22 -9.12 5.68
N SER A 77 28.01 -8.09 5.40
CA SER A 77 28.38 -7.73 4.04
C SER A 77 29.46 -8.68 3.53
N ASP A 78 29.18 -9.36 2.41
CA ASP A 78 30.19 -10.07 1.61
C ASP A 78 31.14 -9.11 0.86
N GLY A 79 31.12 -7.81 1.19
CA GLY A 79 31.82 -6.75 0.47
C GLY A 79 31.12 -6.32 -0.83
N ALA A 80 29.96 -6.90 -1.14
CA ALA A 80 29.19 -6.52 -2.32
C ALA A 80 28.50 -5.16 -2.13
N PRO A 81 28.57 -4.23 -3.11
CA PRO A 81 27.95 -2.91 -3.01
C PRO A 81 26.42 -2.97 -2.85
N SER A 82 25.77 -4.03 -3.37
CA SER A 82 24.33 -4.22 -3.26
C SER A 82 23.84 -4.55 -1.84
N SER A 83 24.73 -4.97 -0.94
CA SER A 83 24.35 -5.29 0.44
C SER A 83 23.87 -4.04 1.18
N LEU A 84 24.58 -2.92 1.06
CA LEU A 84 24.24 -1.65 1.70
C LEU A 84 22.90 -1.11 1.21
N ALA A 85 22.67 -1.14 -0.11
CA ALA A 85 21.39 -0.74 -0.71
C ALA A 85 20.22 -1.60 -0.19
N PHE A 86 20.42 -2.91 -0.07
CA PHE A 86 19.44 -3.82 0.51
C PHE A 86 19.10 -3.44 1.95
N TYR A 87 20.12 -3.21 2.79
CA TYR A 87 19.89 -2.86 4.20
C TYR A 87 19.22 -1.49 4.37
N ILE A 88 19.50 -0.53 3.47
CA ILE A 88 18.82 0.76 3.47
C ILE A 88 17.31 0.57 3.26
N LEU A 89 16.92 -0.23 2.26
CA LEU A 89 15.52 -0.39 1.89
C LEU A 89 14.76 -1.42 2.75
N ALA A 90 15.46 -2.34 3.42
CA ALA A 90 14.84 -3.44 4.17
C ALA A 90 13.86 -3.00 5.26
N PRO A 91 14.14 -1.99 6.13
CA PRO A 91 13.16 -1.49 7.10
C PRO A 91 11.87 -0.99 6.44
N ALA A 92 11.99 -0.28 5.32
CA ALA A 92 10.85 0.22 4.57
C ALA A 92 10.06 -0.94 3.93
N LEU A 93 10.74 -1.99 3.44
CA LEU A 93 10.09 -3.19 2.91
C LEU A 93 9.28 -3.88 4.02
N ILE A 94 9.86 -4.06 5.20
CA ILE A 94 9.19 -4.68 6.34
C ILE A 94 7.91 -3.90 6.70
N ALA A 95 7.98 -2.57 6.76
CA ALA A 95 6.80 -1.73 7.01
C ALA A 95 5.69 -1.92 5.97
N ILE A 96 6.06 -2.21 4.72
CA ILE A 96 5.12 -2.44 3.63
C ILE A 96 4.42 -3.79 3.73
N LEU A 97 5.18 -4.85 4.07
CA LEU A 97 4.67 -6.22 4.09
C LEU A 97 3.74 -6.50 5.27
N VAL A 98 3.73 -5.65 6.30
CA VAL A 98 2.81 -5.75 7.44
C VAL A 98 1.36 -5.61 6.97
N ARG A 99 0.49 -6.51 7.49
CA ARG A 99 -0.95 -6.53 7.19
C ARG A 99 -1.60 -5.20 7.58
N PRO A 100 -2.36 -4.55 6.68
CA PRO A 100 -3.02 -3.28 6.99
C PRO A 100 -4.15 -3.48 8.01
N ALA A 101 -4.18 -2.63 9.03
CA ALA A 101 -5.25 -2.58 10.04
C ALA A 101 -6.60 -2.18 9.42
N LEU A 102 -6.59 -1.57 8.23
CA LEU A 102 -7.78 -1.24 7.45
C LEU A 102 -8.66 -2.48 7.17
N ILE A 103 -8.07 -3.66 7.00
CA ILE A 103 -8.83 -4.89 6.75
C ILE A 103 -9.78 -5.16 7.91
N ASP A 104 -9.31 -5.05 9.15
CA ASP A 104 -10.11 -5.34 10.32
C ASP A 104 -11.23 -4.30 10.48
N ARG A 105 -10.96 -3.03 10.16
CA ARG A 105 -11.96 -1.94 10.17
C ARG A 105 -13.03 -2.11 9.08
N LEU A 106 -12.69 -2.70 7.94
CA LEU A 106 -13.65 -3.03 6.87
C LEU A 106 -14.42 -4.34 7.14
N LYS A 107 -13.94 -5.20 8.04
CA LYS A 107 -14.66 -6.40 8.48
C LYS A 107 -15.72 -6.10 9.54
N GLU A 108 -15.65 -4.96 10.21
CA GLU A 108 -16.70 -4.51 11.13
C GLU A 108 -18.05 -4.34 10.40
N ARG A 109 -19.11 -4.97 10.93
CA ARG A 109 -20.44 -4.98 10.30
C ARG A 109 -20.94 -3.58 9.93
N ARG A 110 -20.81 -2.60 10.83
CA ARG A 110 -21.47 -1.30 10.62
C ARG A 110 -20.76 -0.41 9.59
N SER A 111 -19.44 -0.30 9.67
CA SER A 111 -18.62 0.52 8.76
C SER A 111 -18.38 -0.20 7.43
N GLY A 112 -18.06 -1.49 7.48
CA GLY A 112 -17.79 -2.32 6.33
C GLY A 112 -19.00 -2.45 5.40
N ASP A 113 -20.18 -2.76 5.96
CA ASP A 113 -21.39 -2.92 5.15
C ASP A 113 -21.82 -1.60 4.50
N TRP A 114 -21.62 -0.48 5.20
CA TRP A 114 -21.89 0.86 4.65
C TRP A 114 -20.97 1.17 3.45
N TRP A 115 -19.66 0.93 3.57
CA TRP A 115 -18.73 1.16 2.47
C TRP A 115 -18.92 0.19 1.31
N ARG A 116 -19.22 -1.09 1.57
CA ARG A 116 -19.55 -2.08 0.54
C ARG A 116 -20.83 -1.71 -0.21
N ALA A 117 -21.85 -1.22 0.48
CA ALA A 117 -23.08 -0.74 -0.16
C ALA A 117 -22.84 0.49 -1.04
N HIS A 118 -21.91 1.37 -0.64
CA HIS A 118 -21.65 2.62 -1.36
C HIS A 118 -20.67 2.48 -2.53
N LEU A 119 -19.66 1.60 -2.42
CA LEU A 119 -18.60 1.43 -3.42
C LEU A 119 -18.72 0.14 -4.24
N GLY A 120 -19.56 -0.80 -3.81
CA GLY A 120 -19.76 -2.09 -4.48
C GLY A 120 -18.42 -2.79 -4.76
N ARG A 121 -18.21 -3.18 -6.02
CA ARG A 121 -16.99 -3.86 -6.50
C ARG A 121 -15.72 -2.99 -6.41
N SER A 122 -15.85 -1.66 -6.36
CA SER A 122 -14.72 -0.74 -6.32
C SER A 122 -14.09 -0.61 -4.92
N ILE A 123 -14.69 -1.19 -3.88
CA ILE A 123 -14.16 -1.09 -2.51
C ILE A 123 -12.73 -1.61 -2.39
N ARG A 124 -12.42 -2.71 -3.09
CA ARG A 124 -11.15 -3.42 -3.00
C ARG A 124 -9.97 -2.70 -3.67
N PRO A 125 -10.05 -2.24 -4.93
CA PRO A 125 -8.99 -1.42 -5.52
C PRO A 125 -8.76 -0.13 -4.71
N LEU A 126 -9.84 0.52 -4.27
CA LEU A 126 -9.72 1.80 -3.54
C LEU A 126 -9.10 1.62 -2.16
N SER A 127 -9.52 0.59 -1.40
CA SER A 127 -8.95 0.30 -0.08
C SER A 127 -7.51 -0.19 -0.16
N SER A 128 -7.09 -0.86 -1.24
CA SER A 128 -5.68 -1.25 -1.40
C SER A 128 -4.75 -0.03 -1.56
N ILE A 129 -5.14 0.95 -2.37
CA ILE A 129 -4.36 2.18 -2.57
C ILE A 129 -4.39 3.03 -1.30
N VAL A 130 -5.58 3.26 -0.74
CA VAL A 130 -5.74 4.16 0.42
C VAL A 130 -5.24 3.53 1.73
N GLY A 131 -5.27 2.20 1.85
CA GLY A 131 -4.70 1.46 2.98
C GLY A 131 -3.21 1.15 2.86
N SER A 132 -2.58 1.50 1.72
CA SER A 132 -1.13 1.37 1.50
C SER A 132 -0.35 2.26 2.48
N PRO A 133 0.89 1.90 2.87
CA PRO A 133 1.73 2.79 3.65
C PRO A 133 2.14 4.01 2.80
N TRP A 134 1.38 5.09 2.91
CA TRP A 134 1.44 6.27 2.04
C TRP A 134 2.81 6.90 1.93
N ILE A 135 3.30 7.45 3.04
CA ILE A 135 4.54 8.19 3.05
C ILE A 135 5.63 7.42 3.76
N LEU A 136 5.26 6.42 4.55
CA LEU A 136 6.12 5.75 5.52
C LEU A 136 7.42 5.15 4.94
N PRO A 137 7.46 4.61 3.71
CA PRO A 137 8.70 4.11 3.12
C PRO A 137 9.76 5.21 2.92
N ILE A 138 9.36 6.44 2.59
CA ILE A 138 10.28 7.55 2.33
C ILE A 138 11.11 7.93 3.57
N PRO A 139 10.52 8.33 4.73
CA PRO A 139 11.28 8.67 5.91
C PRO A 139 12.03 7.45 6.46
N LEU A 140 11.52 6.23 6.32
CA LEU A 140 12.26 5.03 6.71
C LEU A 140 13.53 4.82 5.88
N THR A 141 13.46 4.97 4.56
CA THR A 141 14.63 4.87 3.68
C THR A 141 15.67 5.92 4.02
N TYR A 142 15.26 7.19 4.22
CA TYR A 142 16.18 8.26 4.62
C TYR A 142 16.78 8.03 6.01
N PHE A 143 15.96 7.62 6.99
CA PHE A 143 16.44 7.32 8.33
C PHE A 143 17.42 6.14 8.33
N SER A 144 17.10 5.09 7.59
CA SER A 144 17.96 3.92 7.40
C SER A 144 19.29 4.32 6.74
N PHE A 145 19.25 5.13 5.69
CA PHE A 145 20.46 5.69 5.07
C PHE A 145 21.31 6.44 6.09
N ILE A 146 20.74 7.36 6.88
CA ILE A 146 21.52 8.14 7.86
C ILE A 146 22.17 7.22 8.91
N VAL A 147 21.44 6.20 9.39
CA VAL A 147 21.92 5.29 10.44
C VAL A 147 23.01 4.33 9.91
N LEU A 148 22.89 3.86 8.67
CA LEU A 148 23.74 2.81 8.11
C LEU A 148 24.90 3.33 7.24
N SER A 149 24.76 4.49 6.60
CA SER A 149 25.80 5.06 5.72
C SER A 149 26.93 5.77 6.48
N ASN A 150 26.77 5.98 7.79
CA ASN A 150 27.70 6.75 8.60
C ASN A 150 29.11 6.12 8.57
N GLY A 151 30.05 6.77 7.87
CA GLY A 151 31.46 6.36 7.79
C GLY A 151 31.90 5.76 6.45
N SER A 152 30.99 5.54 5.48
CA SER A 152 31.37 5.03 4.15
C SER A 152 31.85 6.17 3.24
N SER A 153 33.14 6.17 2.86
CA SER A 153 33.73 7.16 1.94
C SER A 153 33.32 6.98 0.48
N ASP A 154 32.79 5.80 0.14
CA ASP A 154 32.60 5.38 -1.25
C ASP A 154 31.22 5.74 -1.80
N ILE A 155 30.38 6.38 -0.98
CA ILE A 155 29.03 6.82 -1.37
C ILE A 155 29.12 8.16 -2.09
N ASP A 156 28.51 8.24 -3.26
CA ASP A 156 28.38 9.47 -4.02
C ASP A 156 27.57 10.53 -3.22
N PRO A 157 28.08 11.77 -3.06
CA PRO A 157 27.43 12.80 -2.27
C PRO A 157 26.06 13.22 -2.83
N SER A 158 25.77 12.98 -4.12
CA SER A 158 24.47 13.28 -4.71
C SER A 158 23.41 12.23 -4.38
N ALA A 159 23.79 11.03 -3.94
CA ALA A 159 22.87 9.91 -3.68
C ALA A 159 21.72 10.29 -2.73
N TYR A 160 22.02 11.06 -1.67
CA TYR A 160 21.01 11.54 -0.71
C TYR A 160 19.87 12.32 -1.39
N ALA A 161 20.16 13.08 -2.44
CA ALA A 161 19.15 13.86 -3.16
C ALA A 161 18.21 12.99 -4.01
N TRP A 162 18.57 11.73 -4.27
CA TRP A 162 17.87 10.85 -5.21
C TRP A 162 17.22 9.63 -4.57
N LEU A 163 17.52 9.31 -3.31
CA LEU A 163 16.93 8.18 -2.58
C LEU A 163 15.40 8.19 -2.49
N TRP A 164 14.76 9.35 -2.67
CA TRP A 164 13.31 9.44 -2.72
C TRP A 164 12.71 8.71 -3.92
N LEU A 165 13.44 8.51 -5.03
CA LEU A 165 12.93 7.82 -6.23
C LEU A 165 12.69 6.32 -6.00
N PRO A 166 13.67 5.51 -5.57
CA PRO A 166 13.39 4.12 -5.20
C PRO A 166 12.39 4.04 -4.05
N ALA A 167 12.45 4.95 -3.07
CA ALA A 167 11.47 5.00 -1.98
C ALA A 167 10.04 5.32 -2.45
N LEU A 168 9.87 6.10 -3.52
CA LEU A 168 8.58 6.38 -4.12
C LEU A 168 8.03 5.13 -4.83
N SER A 169 8.88 4.39 -5.54
CA SER A 169 8.46 3.14 -6.17
C SER A 169 8.11 2.04 -5.16
N MET A 170 8.68 2.09 -3.95
CA MET A 170 8.22 1.23 -2.85
C MET A 170 6.74 1.44 -2.49
N LEU A 171 6.13 2.58 -2.81
CA LEU A 171 4.69 2.79 -2.61
C LEU A 171 3.83 1.88 -3.49
N ASP A 172 4.29 1.58 -4.71
CA ASP A 172 3.61 0.68 -5.63
C ASP A 172 3.66 -0.76 -5.09
N ILE A 173 4.82 -1.17 -4.56
CA ILE A 173 4.98 -2.43 -3.82
C ILE A 173 4.05 -2.45 -2.60
N GLY A 174 3.94 -1.31 -1.90
CA GLY A 174 2.97 -1.05 -0.83
C GLY A 174 1.54 -1.37 -1.22
N ALA A 175 1.08 -0.78 -2.32
CA ALA A 175 -0.27 -0.97 -2.82
C ALA A 175 -0.52 -2.41 -3.26
N ALA A 176 0.47 -3.06 -3.89
CA ALA A 176 0.39 -4.47 -4.26
C ALA A 176 0.28 -5.38 -3.02
N ALA A 177 1.10 -5.13 -1.99
CA ALA A 177 1.06 -5.87 -0.73
C ALA A 177 -0.29 -5.75 -0.01
N THR A 178 -0.87 -4.55 0.03
CA THR A 178 -2.20 -4.35 0.63
C THR A 178 -3.30 -5.03 -0.20
N ALA A 179 -3.22 -5.00 -1.53
CA ALA A 179 -4.16 -5.71 -2.38
C ALA A 179 -4.12 -7.23 -2.16
N ILE A 180 -2.92 -7.81 -1.99
CA ILE A 180 -2.73 -9.22 -1.63
C ILE A 180 -3.33 -9.52 -0.25
N HIS A 181 -3.05 -8.69 0.75
CA HIS A 181 -3.63 -8.88 2.09
C HIS A 181 -5.16 -8.80 2.07
N MET A 182 -5.73 -7.89 1.26
CA MET A 182 -7.18 -7.81 1.05
C MET A 182 -7.71 -9.08 0.37
N LEU A 183 -7.03 -9.60 -0.67
CA LEU A 183 -7.39 -10.87 -1.34
C LEU A 183 -7.46 -12.04 -0.37
N VAL A 184 -6.37 -12.25 0.37
CA VAL A 184 -6.23 -13.33 1.35
C VAL A 184 -7.31 -13.21 2.43
N SER A 185 -7.66 -11.99 2.81
CA SER A 185 -8.65 -11.76 3.86
C SER A 185 -10.07 -12.18 3.48
N GLY A 186 -10.34 -12.35 2.18
CA GLY A 186 -11.62 -12.80 1.62
C GLY A 186 -11.76 -14.33 1.51
N PHE A 187 -10.67 -15.10 1.59
CA PHE A 187 -10.77 -16.56 1.48
C PHE A 187 -11.43 -17.20 2.72
N GLU A 188 -12.44 -18.05 2.49
CA GLU A 188 -13.17 -18.78 3.55
C GLU A 188 -12.24 -19.66 4.41
N ARG A 189 -11.18 -20.19 3.80
CA ARG A 189 -10.13 -20.96 4.47
C ARG A 189 -8.83 -20.20 4.37
N SER A 190 -8.62 -19.26 5.30
CA SER A 190 -7.36 -18.54 5.47
C SER A 190 -6.22 -19.53 5.67
N THR A 191 -5.52 -19.89 4.59
CA THR A 191 -4.30 -20.67 4.67
C THR A 191 -3.13 -19.70 4.65
N ALA A 192 -2.37 -19.66 5.74
CA ALA A 192 -1.21 -18.78 5.88
C ALA A 192 -0.20 -18.94 4.73
N VAL A 193 -0.15 -20.13 4.12
CA VAL A 193 0.73 -20.48 2.99
C VAL A 193 0.40 -19.70 1.71
N ALA A 194 -0.87 -19.52 1.37
CA ALA A 194 -1.27 -18.77 0.18
C ALA A 194 -0.87 -17.29 0.32
N ALA A 195 -1.04 -16.73 1.53
CA ALA A 195 -0.63 -15.37 1.84
C ALA A 195 0.88 -15.17 1.70
N SER A 196 1.69 -16.07 2.26
CA SER A 196 3.15 -15.98 2.18
C SER A 196 3.66 -16.16 0.74
N LEU A 197 3.09 -17.09 -0.03
CA LEU A 197 3.49 -17.32 -1.42
C LEU A 197 3.15 -16.15 -2.32
N MET A 198 1.95 -15.57 -2.17
CA MET A 198 1.57 -14.39 -2.93
C MET A 198 2.42 -13.18 -2.56
N MET A 199 2.76 -13.01 -1.28
CA MET A 199 3.64 -11.91 -0.86
C MET A 199 5.08 -12.08 -1.39
N ALA A 200 5.54 -13.32 -1.55
CA ALA A 200 6.89 -13.62 -2.03
C ALA A 200 7.16 -13.08 -3.45
N ILE A 201 6.13 -12.90 -4.28
CA ILE A 201 6.27 -12.33 -5.63
C ILE A 201 6.81 -10.89 -5.59
N LEU A 202 6.60 -10.16 -4.49
CA LEU A 202 7.06 -8.79 -4.30
C LEU A 202 8.55 -8.67 -4.01
N ILE A 203 9.24 -9.78 -3.74
CA ILE A 203 10.71 -9.76 -3.61
C ILE A 203 11.36 -9.33 -4.93
N TRP A 204 10.80 -9.72 -6.07
CA TRP A 204 11.39 -9.38 -7.37
C TRP A 204 11.44 -7.86 -7.65
N PRO A 205 10.32 -7.11 -7.62
CA PRO A 205 10.38 -5.65 -7.79
C PRO A 205 11.21 -4.98 -6.69
N PHE A 206 11.27 -5.55 -5.49
CA PHE A 206 12.15 -5.04 -4.44
C PHE A 206 13.64 -5.19 -4.79
N LEU A 207 14.08 -6.35 -5.32
CA LEU A 207 15.47 -6.54 -5.74
C LEU A 207 15.88 -5.59 -6.87
N LEU A 208 14.99 -5.28 -7.80
CA LEU A 208 15.25 -4.24 -8.81
C LEU A 208 15.47 -2.85 -8.19
N LEU A 209 14.79 -2.53 -7.08
CA LEU A 209 15.04 -1.28 -6.34
C LEU A 209 16.35 -1.32 -5.57
N VAL A 210 16.79 -2.48 -5.10
CA VAL A 210 18.12 -2.65 -4.50
C VAL A 210 19.21 -2.37 -5.54
N ASP A 211 19.07 -2.94 -6.75
CA ASP A 211 20.01 -2.68 -7.84
C ASP A 211 20.02 -1.20 -8.24
N ALA A 212 18.84 -0.60 -8.41
CA ALA A 212 18.73 0.84 -8.71
C ALA A 212 19.34 1.71 -7.61
N THR A 213 19.12 1.36 -6.34
CA THR A 213 19.67 2.11 -5.20
C THR A 213 21.18 1.94 -5.11
N THR A 214 21.71 0.77 -5.48
CA THR A 214 23.15 0.53 -5.57
C THR A 214 23.79 1.47 -6.60
N GLU A 215 23.21 1.56 -7.80
CA GLU A 215 23.67 2.49 -8.84
C GLU A 215 23.63 3.95 -8.35
N ILE A 216 22.53 4.36 -7.70
CA ILE A 216 22.40 5.71 -7.15
C ILE A 216 23.45 6.00 -6.07
N LEU A 217 23.78 5.02 -5.22
CA LEU A 217 24.73 5.18 -4.12
C LEU A 217 26.17 5.31 -4.59
N TYR A 218 26.58 4.57 -5.62
CA TYR A 218 27.99 4.49 -6.02
C TYR A 218 28.32 5.23 -7.32
N GLN A 219 27.36 5.34 -8.25
CA GLN A 219 27.55 6.02 -9.54
C GLN A 219 26.79 7.35 -9.62
N GLY A 220 25.92 7.64 -8.65
CA GLY A 220 25.04 8.79 -8.67
C GLY A 220 23.87 8.62 -9.64
N MET A 221 23.01 9.63 -9.72
CA MET A 221 21.88 9.61 -10.64
C MET A 221 22.26 10.16 -12.00
N TYR A 222 21.88 9.45 -13.07
CA TYR A 222 21.92 9.95 -14.43
C TYR A 222 20.58 9.67 -15.13
N PHE A 223 20.19 10.57 -16.03
CA PHE A 223 18.94 10.50 -16.77
C PHE A 223 19.14 9.71 -18.07
N ASP A 224 19.22 8.39 -17.96
CA ASP A 224 19.21 7.48 -19.11
C ASP A 224 18.19 6.35 -18.88
N ILE A 225 17.64 5.83 -19.97
CA ILE A 225 16.61 4.79 -19.95
C ILE A 225 17.19 3.51 -20.56
N GLY A 226 17.58 2.58 -19.69
CA GLY A 226 18.05 1.24 -20.03
C GLY A 226 17.65 0.25 -18.95
N PHE A 227 17.80 -1.05 -19.21
CA PHE A 227 17.45 -2.10 -18.22
C PHE A 227 18.43 -2.20 -17.05
N ASP A 228 19.59 -1.55 -17.19
CA ASP A 228 20.68 -1.44 -16.23
C ASP A 228 20.76 -0.03 -15.61
N THR A 229 19.96 0.93 -16.08
CA THR A 229 19.99 2.30 -15.55
C THR A 229 19.10 2.41 -14.31
N PRO A 230 19.43 3.31 -13.35
CA PRO A 230 18.67 3.46 -12.12
C PRO A 230 17.20 3.80 -12.39
N LEU A 231 16.92 4.65 -13.38
CA LEU A 231 15.54 4.99 -13.76
C LEU A 231 14.80 3.81 -14.41
N GLY A 232 15.45 3.06 -15.29
CA GLY A 232 14.80 1.92 -15.93
C GLY A 232 14.46 0.81 -14.94
N LEU A 233 15.36 0.51 -14.00
CA LEU A 233 15.12 -0.44 -12.92
C LEU A 233 13.95 -0.02 -12.01
N ILE A 234 13.85 1.26 -11.66
CA ILE A 234 12.73 1.81 -10.86
C ILE A 234 11.40 1.69 -11.62
N ILE A 235 11.39 2.03 -12.91
CA ILE A 235 10.19 1.92 -13.75
C ILE A 235 9.76 0.46 -13.90
N CYS A 236 10.71 -0.45 -14.15
CA CYS A 236 10.44 -1.90 -14.23
C CYS A 236 9.88 -2.44 -12.90
N SER A 237 10.45 -2.03 -11.77
CA SER A 237 9.94 -2.40 -10.44
C SER A 237 8.48 -1.95 -10.25
N SER A 238 8.19 -0.67 -10.54
CA SER A 238 6.83 -0.11 -10.48
C SER A 238 5.85 -0.86 -11.39
N LEU A 239 6.25 -1.17 -12.63
CA LEU A 239 5.40 -1.88 -13.59
C LEU A 239 5.06 -3.31 -13.15
N ILE A 240 6.04 -4.01 -12.55
CA ILE A 240 5.83 -5.35 -11.99
C ILE A 240 4.90 -5.25 -10.77
N ALA A 241 5.14 -4.30 -9.86
CA ALA A 241 4.27 -4.08 -8.69
C ALA A 241 2.83 -3.75 -9.11
N ALA A 242 2.65 -2.87 -10.11
CA ALA A 242 1.34 -2.54 -10.67
C ALA A 242 0.64 -3.76 -11.31
N SER A 243 1.40 -4.63 -11.97
CA SER A 243 0.87 -5.87 -12.55
C SER A 243 0.39 -6.84 -11.46
N VAL A 244 1.16 -6.99 -10.38
CA VAL A 244 0.79 -7.79 -9.21
C VAL A 244 -0.45 -7.21 -8.52
N TRP A 245 -0.48 -5.89 -8.32
CA TRP A 245 -1.63 -5.18 -7.78
C TRP A 245 -2.90 -5.42 -8.62
N GLY A 246 -2.79 -5.27 -9.95
CA GLY A 246 -3.90 -5.50 -10.87
C GLY A 246 -4.41 -6.93 -10.80
N ALA A 247 -3.50 -7.92 -10.80
CA ALA A 247 -3.86 -9.33 -10.64
C ALA A 247 -4.58 -9.59 -9.31
N ALA A 248 -4.08 -9.04 -8.21
CA ALA A 248 -4.71 -9.20 -6.91
C ALA A 248 -6.13 -8.61 -6.92
N VAL A 249 -6.32 -7.38 -7.39
CA VAL A 249 -7.62 -6.68 -7.40
C VAL A 249 -8.68 -7.35 -8.29
N ILE A 250 -8.28 -7.94 -9.41
CA ILE A 250 -9.23 -8.48 -10.41
C ILE A 250 -9.85 -9.81 -9.96
N ILE A 251 -9.10 -10.62 -9.20
CA ILE A 251 -9.58 -11.93 -8.72
C ILE A 251 -10.81 -11.70 -7.83
N PRO A 252 -11.99 -12.26 -8.18
CA PRO A 252 -13.21 -12.07 -7.40
C PRO A 252 -13.08 -12.73 -6.03
N ASP A 253 -13.76 -12.14 -5.05
CA ASP A 253 -14.04 -12.80 -3.78
C ASP A 253 -15.15 -13.83 -4.06
N GLU A 254 -14.86 -15.12 -3.92
CA GLU A 254 -15.88 -16.19 -4.07
C GLU A 254 -16.97 -16.11 -3.00
#